data_AF-A0A857NDV2-F1
#
_entry.id   AF-A0A857NDV2-F1
#
_cell.length_a   1.000
_cell.length_b   1.000
_cell.length_c   1.000
_cell.angle_alpha   90.00
_cell.angle_beta   90.00
_cell.angle_gamma   90.00
#
_symmetry.space_group_name_H-M   'P 1'
#
loop_
_entity.id
_entity.type
_entity.pdbx_description
1 polymer ?
#
loop_
_entity_poly.entity_id
_entity_poly.type
_entity_poly.pdbx_seq_one_letter_code
_entity_poly.pdbx_strand_id
1 'polypeptide(L)'
;MQFDRMKFHRPVSTSKMHTYTKNVQMNLKSALRPLQRVSQVLGLNLSNLLGRIYTWFIFMTFFAITYGGSSQLCSLDCGKNAIDSFVIWIQFAANTVLALTVITCSLFKPHQYGFPHQDLAPIDKVLESFGARLTNNRLFWTEMFQIVLIVAVPLLFGFQDIRKSIQLKSFYYSLYWLHYYYSVSVSIVTDCLFVNYLNIIRERFQQLNKLMTLIEKEKLPLTITFLGISDSDIFCGQYKGDVISKIQKFRSLHHDLYTLSIKVNVNFGIQLLVNSTISLVITTGQLYESYLNFIDNRLNVEQIMYNTLWTFFYVFRLIYVSHACNRTKNEARYTSSLLYKFSMKSKLQDLRNEVIHFSLQLIHENVTFTACGFFDIDFRMLCSIIGTVTTYLVILIQMDLSRIELTSTTSHLPSTRKFCSSSPNASRDFV
;
A
#
# COMPACT_ATOMS: atom_id res chain seq x y z
N MET A 1 -23.87 -48.38 32.51
CA MET A 1 -22.92 -47.56 31.72
C MET A 1 -23.65 -47.08 30.48
N GLN A 2 -24.00 -45.79 30.45
CA GLN A 2 -24.75 -45.14 29.38
C GLN A 2 -23.87 -44.95 28.13
N PHE A 3 -24.36 -45.42 26.99
CA PHE A 3 -23.83 -45.08 25.67
C PHE A 3 -24.27 -43.66 25.31
N ASP A 4 -23.34 -42.70 25.38
CA ASP A 4 -23.55 -41.35 24.88
C ASP A 4 -23.49 -41.35 23.34
N ARG A 5 -24.64 -41.12 22.70
CA ARG A 5 -24.74 -40.89 21.26
C ARG A 5 -24.03 -39.57 20.93
N MET A 6 -22.90 -39.65 20.25
CA MET A 6 -22.31 -38.49 19.58
C MET A 6 -23.33 -37.94 18.57
N LYS A 7 -23.86 -36.75 18.87
CA LYS A 7 -24.68 -35.95 17.96
C LYS A 7 -23.84 -35.60 16.74
N PHE A 8 -24.06 -36.32 15.63
CA PHE A 8 -23.73 -35.81 14.30
C PHE A 8 -24.34 -34.40 14.17
N HIS A 9 -23.49 -33.40 13.96
CA HIS A 9 -23.93 -32.08 13.51
C HIS A 9 -24.74 -32.29 12.22
N ARG A 10 -26.05 -32.04 12.28
CA ARG A 10 -26.91 -32.03 11.10
C ARG A 10 -26.28 -31.10 10.05
N PRO A 11 -26.26 -31.48 8.76
CA PRO A 11 -25.91 -30.54 7.71
C PRO A 11 -26.83 -29.32 7.85
N VAL A 12 -26.21 -28.13 7.97
CA VAL A 12 -26.93 -26.86 7.93
C VAL A 12 -27.74 -26.86 6.64
N SER A 13 -29.05 -26.65 6.72
CA SER A 13 -29.90 -26.65 5.52
C SER A 13 -29.33 -25.67 4.48
N THR A 14 -29.37 -26.04 3.21
CA THR A 14 -28.83 -25.24 2.10
C THR A 14 -29.35 -23.79 2.12
N SER A 15 -30.59 -23.56 2.56
CA SER A 15 -31.14 -22.20 2.73
C SER A 15 -30.51 -21.42 3.89
N LYS A 16 -30.21 -22.05 5.03
CA LYS A 16 -29.53 -21.40 6.16
C LYS A 16 -28.09 -21.05 5.82
N MET A 17 -27.40 -21.94 5.10
CA MET A 17 -26.05 -21.68 4.61
C MET A 17 -26.04 -20.52 3.60
N HIS A 18 -26.98 -20.50 2.66
CA HIS A 18 -27.09 -19.41 1.69
C HIS A 18 -27.41 -18.06 2.34
N THR A 19 -28.28 -18.05 3.36
CA THR A 19 -28.61 -16.83 4.13
C THR A 19 -27.42 -16.34 4.94
N TYR A 20 -26.63 -17.25 5.50
CA TYR A 20 -25.41 -16.92 6.26
C TYR A 20 -24.31 -16.34 5.37
N THR A 21 -23.98 -16.98 4.24
CA THR A 21 -22.97 -16.48 3.28
C THR A 21 -23.37 -15.09 2.74
N LYS A 22 -24.67 -14.87 2.47
CA LYS A 22 -25.19 -13.56 2.07
C LYS A 22 -24.99 -12.51 3.17
N ASN A 23 -25.16 -12.87 4.43
CA ASN A 23 -24.91 -11.99 5.57
C ASN A 23 -23.42 -11.69 5.76
N VAL A 24 -22.52 -12.67 5.56
CA VAL A 24 -21.06 -12.45 5.63
C VAL A 24 -20.59 -11.48 4.53
N GLN A 25 -21.09 -11.65 3.31
CA GLN A 25 -20.80 -10.71 2.21
C GLN A 25 -21.38 -9.32 2.46
N MET A 26 -22.60 -9.21 3.00
CA MET A 26 -23.18 -7.93 3.39
C MET A 26 -22.37 -7.26 4.51
N ASN A 27 -21.90 -8.04 5.48
CA ASN A 27 -21.05 -7.57 6.58
C ASN A 27 -19.65 -7.16 6.10
N LEU A 28 -19.11 -7.80 5.06
CA LEU A 28 -17.81 -7.44 4.48
C LEU A 28 -17.94 -6.13 3.69
N LYS A 29 -19.00 -6.02 2.86
CA LYS A 29 -19.32 -4.77 2.14
C LYS A 29 -19.61 -3.61 3.09
N SER A 30 -20.24 -3.85 4.24
CA SER A 30 -20.47 -2.80 5.24
C SER A 30 -19.17 -2.39 5.95
N ALA A 31 -18.28 -3.36 6.23
CA ALA A 31 -16.99 -3.08 6.87
C ALA A 31 -16.04 -2.26 5.99
N LEU A 32 -16.02 -2.48 4.67
CA LEU A 32 -15.20 -1.73 3.69
C LEU A 32 -15.80 -0.39 3.25
N ARG A 33 -17.08 -0.16 3.56
CA ARG A 33 -17.83 1.02 3.10
C ARG A 33 -17.21 2.35 3.53
N PRO A 34 -16.69 2.52 4.76
CA PRO A 34 -16.15 3.80 5.22
C PRO A 34 -15.00 4.31 4.35
N LEU A 35 -13.93 3.53 4.16
CA LEU A 35 -12.78 3.96 3.35
C LEU A 35 -13.12 4.03 1.86
N GLN A 36 -14.02 3.16 1.37
CA GLN A 36 -14.54 3.28 0.01
C GLN A 36 -15.24 4.63 -0.23
N ARG A 37 -16.04 5.12 0.73
CA ARG A 37 -16.66 6.45 0.64
C ARG A 37 -15.63 7.57 0.67
N VAL A 38 -14.62 7.48 1.53
CA VAL A 38 -13.51 8.45 1.55
C VAL A 38 -12.78 8.47 0.21
N SER A 39 -12.53 7.30 -0.39
CA SER A 39 -11.93 7.20 -1.72
C SER A 39 -12.79 7.86 -2.81
N GLN A 40 -14.13 7.71 -2.74
CA GLN A 40 -15.06 8.34 -3.67
C GLN A 40 -15.08 9.86 -3.54
N VAL A 41 -14.97 10.40 -2.32
CA VAL A 41 -14.85 11.86 -2.10
C VAL A 41 -13.58 12.42 -2.75
N LEU A 42 -12.50 11.64 -2.79
CA LEU A 42 -11.26 12.03 -3.48
C LEU A 42 -11.29 11.80 -5.00
N GLY A 43 -12.41 11.33 -5.55
CA GLY A 43 -12.57 11.09 -6.98
C GLY A 43 -12.19 9.67 -7.44
N LEU A 44 -11.91 8.76 -6.51
CA LEU A 44 -11.50 7.37 -6.80
C LEU A 44 -12.70 6.43 -6.85
N ASN A 45 -12.60 5.32 -7.60
CA ASN A 45 -13.58 4.23 -7.62
C ASN A 45 -15.03 4.63 -7.99
N LEU A 46 -15.18 5.64 -8.84
CA LEU A 46 -16.47 6.14 -9.31
C LEU A 46 -16.77 5.64 -10.73
N SER A 47 -17.63 4.63 -10.85
CA SER A 47 -17.98 4.02 -12.14
C SER A 47 -19.14 4.69 -12.88
N ASN A 48 -20.02 5.36 -12.14
CA ASN A 48 -21.23 5.98 -12.69
C ASN A 48 -20.89 7.20 -13.56
N LEU A 49 -21.75 7.53 -14.54
CA LEU A 49 -21.54 8.68 -15.43
C LEU A 49 -21.30 9.99 -14.65
N LEU A 50 -22.15 10.28 -13.66
CA LEU A 50 -21.98 11.42 -12.76
C LEU A 50 -20.66 11.36 -11.97
N GLY A 51 -20.25 10.15 -11.58
CA GLY A 51 -18.98 9.91 -10.92
C GLY A 51 -17.78 10.23 -11.80
N ARG A 52 -17.82 9.88 -13.09
CA ARG A 52 -16.76 10.21 -14.06
C ARG A 52 -16.68 11.71 -14.32
N ILE A 53 -17.83 12.38 -14.43
CA ILE A 53 -17.88 13.85 -14.55
C ILE A 53 -17.25 14.50 -13.31
N TYR A 54 -17.54 13.98 -12.11
CA TYR A 54 -16.94 14.44 -10.88
C TYR A 54 -15.43 14.21 -10.81
N THR A 55 -14.93 13.03 -11.20
CA THR A 55 -13.48 12.77 -11.28
C THR A 55 -12.80 13.68 -12.30
N TRP A 56 -13.45 13.98 -13.42
CA TRP A 56 -12.91 14.94 -14.41
C TRP A 56 -12.90 16.37 -13.86
N PHE A 57 -13.93 16.77 -13.12
CA PHE A 57 -13.93 18.05 -12.41
C PHE A 57 -12.78 18.12 -11.40
N ILE A 58 -12.55 17.08 -10.59
CA ILE A 58 -11.39 16.99 -9.68
C ILE A 58 -10.07 17.09 -10.44
N PHE A 59 -9.95 16.44 -11.60
CA PHE A 59 -8.75 16.53 -12.43
C PHE A 59 -8.49 17.97 -12.88
N MET A 60 -9.52 18.67 -13.37
CA MET A 60 -9.39 20.06 -13.82
C MET A 60 -9.09 21.02 -12.67
N THR A 61 -9.71 20.84 -11.49
CA THR A 61 -9.41 21.65 -10.32
C THR A 61 -8.00 21.40 -9.82
N PHE A 62 -7.55 20.14 -9.76
CA PHE A 62 -6.16 19.81 -9.39
C PHE A 62 -5.14 20.41 -10.37
N PHE A 63 -5.44 20.41 -11.67
CA PHE A 63 -4.59 21.05 -12.67
C PHE A 63 -4.49 22.56 -12.46
N ALA A 64 -5.62 23.23 -12.19
CA ALA A 64 -5.64 24.67 -11.89
C ALA A 64 -4.85 25.01 -10.60
N ILE A 65 -4.98 24.19 -9.54
CA ILE A 65 -4.21 24.35 -8.30
C ILE A 65 -2.71 24.14 -8.58
N THR A 66 -2.35 23.13 -9.37
CA THR A 66 -0.96 22.86 -9.77
C THR A 66 -0.36 24.05 -10.54
N TYR A 67 -1.12 24.62 -11.48
CA TYR A 67 -0.70 25.81 -12.22
C TYR A 67 -0.44 27.00 -11.27
N GLY A 68 -1.38 27.32 -10.37
CA GLY A 68 -1.19 28.42 -9.41
C GLY A 68 -0.12 28.14 -8.34
N GLY A 69 0.10 26.88 -7.96
CA GLY A 69 1.21 26.49 -7.09
C GLY A 69 2.56 26.69 -7.77
N SER A 70 2.66 26.39 -9.07
CA SER A 70 3.89 26.57 -9.85
C SER A 70 4.30 28.03 -10.00
N SER A 71 3.35 28.97 -10.07
CA SER A 71 3.68 30.39 -10.08
C SER A 71 4.29 30.88 -8.75
N GLN A 72 3.92 30.27 -7.62
CA GLN A 72 4.58 30.56 -6.33
C GLN A 72 6.04 30.07 -6.35
N LEU A 73 6.29 28.88 -6.90
CA LEU A 73 7.64 28.31 -7.00
C LEU A 73 8.59 29.24 -7.77
N CYS A 74 8.14 29.75 -8.93
CA CYS A 74 8.90 30.74 -9.70
C CYS A 74 9.20 32.01 -8.89
N SER A 75 8.29 32.47 -8.03
CA SER A 75 8.52 33.64 -7.18
C SER A 75 9.49 33.36 -6.02
N LEU A 76 9.49 32.14 -5.48
CA LEU A 76 10.38 31.71 -4.38
C LEU A 76 11.81 31.44 -4.87
N ASP A 77 11.97 31.04 -6.13
CA ASP A 77 13.28 30.79 -6.75
C ASP A 77 14.13 32.06 -6.91
N CYS A 78 13.50 33.23 -6.99
CA CYS A 78 14.20 34.48 -7.32
C CYS A 78 15.22 34.93 -6.25
N GLY A 79 15.25 34.28 -5.07
CA GLY A 79 16.21 34.56 -3.99
C GLY A 79 16.86 33.33 -3.36
N LYS A 80 16.62 32.12 -3.90
CA LYS A 80 17.17 30.87 -3.35
C LYS A 80 18.37 30.36 -4.14
N ASN A 81 19.12 29.48 -3.48
CA ASN A 81 20.23 28.78 -4.10
C ASN A 81 19.72 27.77 -5.15
N ALA A 82 20.45 27.58 -6.24
CA ALA A 82 20.05 26.65 -7.31
C ALA A 82 19.77 25.21 -6.81
N ILE A 83 20.49 24.76 -5.77
CA ILE A 83 20.28 23.43 -5.16
C ILE A 83 18.94 23.40 -4.41
N ASP A 84 18.66 24.40 -3.57
CA ASP A 84 17.38 24.52 -2.86
C ASP A 84 16.20 24.56 -3.83
N SER A 85 16.31 25.40 -4.87
CA SER A 85 15.32 25.48 -5.95
C SER A 85 15.09 24.13 -6.61
N PHE A 86 16.17 23.42 -6.96
CA PHE A 86 16.08 22.08 -7.54
C PHE A 86 15.35 21.10 -6.62
N VAL A 87 15.68 21.06 -5.33
CA VAL A 87 15.04 20.17 -4.35
C VAL A 87 13.54 20.45 -4.22
N ILE A 88 13.13 21.72 -4.19
CA ILE A 88 11.71 22.07 -4.07
C ILE A 88 10.96 21.70 -5.37
N TRP A 89 11.54 21.98 -6.54
CA TRP A 89 10.92 21.64 -7.82
C TRP A 89 10.75 20.14 -8.01
N ILE A 90 11.75 19.33 -7.67
CA ILE A 90 11.65 17.87 -7.82
C ILE A 90 10.60 17.28 -6.87
N GLN A 91 10.46 17.82 -5.66
CA GLN A 91 9.40 17.42 -4.73
C GLN A 91 8.01 17.83 -5.22
N PHE A 92 7.85 19.03 -5.77
CA PHE A 92 6.60 19.48 -6.37
C PHE A 92 6.21 18.63 -7.59
N ALA A 93 7.18 18.36 -8.48
CA ALA A 93 6.99 17.50 -9.63
C ALA A 93 6.60 16.07 -9.20
N ALA A 94 7.26 15.50 -8.19
CA ALA A 94 6.93 14.16 -7.69
C ALA A 94 5.51 14.07 -7.13
N ASN A 95 5.04 15.07 -6.39
CA ASN A 95 3.65 15.15 -5.92
C ASN A 95 2.65 15.28 -7.07
N THR A 96 2.98 16.10 -8.07
CA THR A 96 2.18 16.26 -9.28
C THR A 96 2.02 14.94 -10.01
N VAL A 97 3.14 14.22 -10.23
CA VAL A 97 3.13 12.90 -10.88
C VAL A 97 2.31 11.90 -10.08
N LEU A 98 2.44 11.87 -8.76
CA LEU A 98 1.64 11.00 -7.91
C LEU A 98 0.13 11.26 -8.06
N ALA A 99 -0.31 12.50 -7.88
CA ALA A 99 -1.73 12.82 -7.97
C ALA A 99 -2.28 12.56 -9.37
N LEU A 100 -1.54 12.94 -10.43
CA LEU A 100 -1.94 12.70 -11.81
C LEU A 100 -2.02 11.20 -12.13
N THR A 101 -1.06 10.38 -11.67
CA THR A 101 -1.10 8.93 -11.91
C THR A 101 -2.32 8.28 -11.25
N VAL A 102 -2.68 8.68 -10.04
CA VAL A 102 -3.88 8.16 -9.36
C VAL A 102 -5.18 8.62 -10.02
N ILE A 103 -5.30 9.92 -10.34
CA ILE A 103 -6.52 10.46 -10.97
C ILE A 103 -6.69 9.86 -12.38
N THR A 104 -5.62 9.81 -13.18
CA THR A 104 -5.69 9.23 -14.53
C THR A 104 -6.02 7.73 -14.48
N CYS A 105 -5.42 6.95 -13.58
CA CYS A 105 -5.80 5.56 -13.35
C CYS A 105 -7.31 5.45 -13.03
N SER A 106 -7.82 6.33 -12.18
CA SER A 106 -9.25 6.36 -11.81
C SER A 106 -10.17 6.75 -12.96
N LEU A 107 -9.74 7.63 -13.87
CA LEU A 107 -10.50 8.04 -15.05
C LEU A 107 -10.58 6.92 -16.11
N PHE A 108 -9.45 6.27 -16.40
CA PHE A 108 -9.39 5.23 -17.44
C PHE A 108 -9.91 3.88 -16.96
N LYS A 109 -9.67 3.53 -15.68
CA LYS A 109 -10.08 2.27 -15.08
C LYS A 109 -10.82 2.53 -13.76
N PRO A 110 -12.11 2.87 -13.81
CA PRO A 110 -12.88 3.28 -12.62
C PRO A 110 -13.06 2.19 -11.56
N HIS A 111 -12.75 0.92 -11.88
CA HIS A 111 -12.78 -0.20 -10.94
C HIS A 111 -11.39 -0.63 -10.47
N GLN A 112 -10.33 0.08 -10.84
CA GLN A 112 -8.94 -0.34 -10.55
C GLN A 112 -8.69 -0.50 -9.05
N TYR A 113 -9.10 0.45 -8.22
CA TYR A 113 -8.91 0.38 -6.77
C TYR A 113 -10.10 -0.26 -6.04
N GLY A 114 -11.02 -0.90 -6.77
CA GLY A 114 -12.16 -1.60 -6.19
C GLY A 114 -11.79 -3.01 -5.76
N PHE A 115 -12.29 -3.46 -4.61
CA PHE A 115 -12.08 -4.83 -4.18
C PHE A 115 -12.86 -5.83 -5.07
N PRO A 116 -12.23 -6.89 -5.59
CA PRO A 116 -12.89 -7.89 -6.44
C PRO A 116 -13.78 -8.83 -5.60
N HIS A 117 -14.92 -8.32 -5.13
CA HIS A 117 -15.86 -9.06 -4.28
C HIS A 117 -16.40 -10.35 -4.94
N GLN A 118 -16.51 -10.37 -6.27
CA GLN A 118 -17.01 -11.53 -7.01
C GLN A 118 -16.03 -12.70 -6.96
N ASP A 119 -14.72 -12.43 -6.95
CA ASP A 119 -13.68 -13.44 -6.86
C ASP A 119 -13.54 -14.00 -5.43
N LEU A 120 -13.80 -13.18 -4.41
CA LEU A 120 -13.75 -13.63 -3.00
C LEU A 120 -14.98 -14.45 -2.59
N ALA A 121 -16.14 -14.17 -3.19
CA ALA A 121 -17.41 -14.85 -2.89
C ALA A 121 -17.35 -16.39 -2.90
N PRO A 122 -16.81 -17.05 -3.95
CA PRO A 122 -16.68 -18.50 -3.98
C PRO A 122 -15.71 -19.03 -2.92
N ILE A 123 -14.61 -18.32 -2.67
CA ILE A 123 -13.61 -18.66 -1.64
C ILE A 123 -14.26 -18.70 -0.25
N ASP A 124 -15.01 -17.65 0.10
CA ASP A 124 -15.71 -17.55 1.38
C ASP A 124 -16.76 -18.67 1.53
N LYS A 125 -17.50 -18.99 0.47
CA LYS A 125 -18.48 -20.10 0.49
C LYS A 125 -17.82 -21.45 0.73
N VAL A 126 -16.66 -21.72 0.13
CA VAL A 126 -15.91 -22.96 0.34
C VAL A 126 -15.36 -23.01 1.76
N LEU A 127 -14.73 -21.94 2.26
CA LEU A 127 -14.22 -21.87 3.64
C LEU A 127 -15.33 -22.08 4.68
N GLU A 128 -16.49 -21.48 4.48
CA GLU A 128 -17.66 -21.67 5.35
C GLU A 128 -18.18 -23.11 5.31
N SER A 129 -18.12 -23.79 4.16
CA SER A 129 -18.49 -25.21 4.05
C SER A 129 -17.63 -26.13 4.90
N PHE A 130 -16.40 -25.70 5.22
CA PHE A 130 -15.47 -26.37 6.13
C PHE A 130 -15.58 -25.90 7.58
N GLY A 131 -16.54 -25.02 7.90
CA GLY A 131 -16.76 -24.51 9.26
C GLY A 131 -15.91 -23.31 9.67
N ALA A 132 -15.24 -22.63 8.71
CA ALA A 132 -14.52 -21.40 9.01
C ALA A 132 -15.47 -20.29 9.48
N ARG A 133 -15.12 -19.61 10.57
CA ARG A 133 -15.84 -18.42 11.04
C ARG A 133 -15.12 -17.17 10.53
N LEU A 134 -15.73 -16.49 9.56
CA LEU A 134 -15.24 -15.24 9.01
C LEU A 134 -15.83 -14.07 9.82
N THR A 135 -14.98 -13.32 10.51
CA THR A 135 -15.39 -12.16 11.31
C THR A 135 -14.82 -10.87 10.73
N ASN A 136 -15.68 -9.89 10.47
CA ASN A 136 -15.28 -8.63 9.83
C ASN A 136 -15.07 -7.47 10.84
N ASN A 137 -15.27 -7.71 12.14
CA ASN A 137 -15.21 -6.64 13.16
C ASN A 137 -13.81 -6.02 13.27
N ARG A 138 -12.74 -6.82 13.20
CA ARG A 138 -11.36 -6.31 13.27
C ARG A 138 -11.01 -5.43 12.07
N LEU A 139 -11.51 -5.80 10.89
CA LEU A 139 -11.36 -5.00 9.67
C LEU A 139 -12.03 -3.64 9.84
N PHE A 140 -13.29 -3.60 10.31
CA PHE A 140 -14.01 -2.35 10.53
C PHE A 140 -13.28 -1.39 11.49
N TRP A 141 -12.76 -1.89 12.62
CA TRP A 141 -12.00 -1.04 13.55
C TRP A 141 -10.68 -0.54 12.95
N THR A 142 -10.02 -1.35 12.12
CA THR A 142 -8.80 -0.96 11.41
C THR A 142 -9.09 0.16 10.40
N GLU A 143 -10.18 0.03 9.64
CA GLU A 143 -10.68 1.03 8.70
C GLU A 143 -10.99 2.36 9.39
N MET A 144 -11.69 2.32 10.52
CA MET A 144 -12.01 3.54 11.29
C MET A 144 -10.74 4.23 11.80
N PHE A 145 -9.77 3.47 12.30
CA PHE A 145 -8.48 4.03 12.74
C PHE A 145 -7.71 4.67 11.57
N GLN A 146 -7.69 4.04 10.39
CA GLN A 146 -7.08 4.61 9.19
C GLN A 146 -7.76 5.91 8.76
N ILE A 147 -9.10 6.00 8.83
CA ILE A 147 -9.82 7.24 8.50
C ILE A 147 -9.43 8.37 9.45
N VAL A 148 -9.30 8.07 10.74
CA VAL A 148 -8.81 9.05 11.71
C VAL A 148 -7.41 9.54 11.31
N LEU A 149 -6.50 8.64 10.90
CA LEU A 149 -5.18 9.04 10.42
C LEU A 149 -5.24 9.86 9.12
N ILE A 150 -6.08 9.48 8.16
CA ILE A 150 -6.27 10.20 6.88
C ILE A 150 -6.72 11.65 7.11
N VAL A 151 -7.54 11.89 8.14
CA VAL A 151 -8.03 13.24 8.49
C VAL A 151 -7.03 13.97 9.38
N ALA A 152 -6.46 13.29 10.37
CA ALA A 152 -5.56 13.91 11.36
C ALA A 152 -4.25 14.38 10.72
N VAL A 153 -3.66 13.61 9.80
CA VAL A 153 -2.37 13.94 9.17
C VAL A 153 -2.44 15.29 8.42
N PRO A 154 -3.34 15.50 7.44
CA PRO A 154 -3.46 16.80 6.77
C PRO A 154 -3.84 17.95 7.71
N LEU A 155 -4.59 17.71 8.78
CA LEU A 155 -4.95 18.76 9.74
C LEU A 155 -3.75 19.19 10.60
N LEU A 156 -2.98 18.23 11.12
CA LEU A 156 -1.82 18.49 11.97
C LEU A 156 -0.74 19.25 11.20
N PHE A 157 -0.40 18.78 10.00
CA PHE A 157 0.59 19.45 9.16
C PHE A 157 0.02 20.74 8.55
N GLY A 158 -1.24 20.71 8.10
CA GLY A 158 -1.89 21.83 7.41
C GLY A 158 -2.07 23.05 8.28
N PHE A 159 -2.26 22.90 9.59
CA PHE A 159 -2.36 24.02 10.50
C PHE A 159 -1.12 24.92 10.48
N GLN A 160 0.08 24.33 10.46
CA GLN A 160 1.34 25.09 10.40
C GLN A 160 1.48 25.85 9.07
N ASP A 161 1.11 25.21 7.97
CA ASP A 161 1.25 25.79 6.64
C ASP A 161 0.20 26.88 6.36
N ILE A 162 -1.03 26.72 6.85
CA ILE A 162 -2.06 27.77 6.83
C ILE A 162 -1.61 28.98 7.62
N ARG A 163 -1.02 28.78 8.81
CA ARG A 163 -0.49 29.89 9.63
C ARG A 163 0.58 30.68 8.89
N LYS A 164 1.54 30.01 8.25
CA LYS A 164 2.55 30.65 7.39
C LYS A 164 1.92 31.37 6.19
N SER A 165 0.90 30.78 5.58
CA SER A 165 0.18 31.37 4.44
C SER A 165 -0.51 32.70 4.81
N ILE A 166 -1.16 32.75 5.98
CA ILE A 166 -1.83 33.97 6.48
C ILE A 166 -0.79 35.07 6.75
N GLN A 167 0.35 34.72 7.34
CA GLN A 167 1.43 35.66 7.62
C GLN A 167 2.01 36.28 6.34
N LEU A 168 2.23 35.46 5.31
CA LEU A 168 2.82 35.89 4.04
C LEU A 168 1.82 36.63 3.11
N LYS A 169 0.52 36.61 3.44
CA LYS A 169 -0.58 37.19 2.62
C LYS A 169 -0.54 36.78 1.14
N SER A 170 0.03 35.61 0.82
CA SER A 170 0.12 35.09 -0.55
C SER A 170 -0.93 34.01 -0.79
N PHE A 171 -1.81 34.26 -1.76
CA PHE A 171 -2.79 33.27 -2.23
C PHE A 171 -2.12 32.08 -2.93
N TYR A 172 -1.05 32.33 -3.69
CA TYR A 172 -0.33 31.27 -4.41
C TYR A 172 0.38 30.29 -3.46
N TYR A 173 0.81 30.76 -2.29
CA TYR A 173 1.33 29.89 -1.23
C TYR A 173 0.26 28.93 -0.70
N SER A 174 -0.99 29.39 -0.54
CA SER A 174 -2.11 28.51 -0.18
C SER A 174 -2.36 27.44 -1.24
N LEU A 175 -2.29 27.78 -2.53
CA LEU A 175 -2.46 26.81 -3.62
C LEU A 175 -1.37 25.74 -3.64
N TYR A 176 -0.11 26.12 -3.38
CA TYR A 176 0.99 25.17 -3.26
C TYR A 176 0.73 24.11 -2.18
N TRP A 177 0.28 24.53 -1.00
CA TRP A 177 -0.03 23.59 0.09
C TRP A 177 -1.27 22.76 -0.19
N LEU A 178 -2.32 23.34 -0.79
CA LEU A 178 -3.50 22.58 -1.21
C LEU A 178 -3.14 21.47 -2.20
N HIS A 179 -2.25 21.75 -3.16
CA HIS A 179 -1.71 20.74 -4.08
C HIS A 179 -1.03 19.60 -3.31
N TYR A 180 -0.14 19.96 -2.38
CA TYR A 180 0.62 19.00 -1.59
C TYR A 180 -0.28 18.14 -0.70
N TYR A 181 -1.24 18.75 0.01
CA TYR A 181 -2.19 18.05 0.87
C TYR A 181 -3.10 17.11 0.10
N TYR A 182 -3.59 17.52 -1.07
CA TYR A 182 -4.38 16.65 -1.93
C TYR A 182 -3.57 15.42 -2.36
N SER A 183 -2.33 15.61 -2.83
CA SER A 183 -1.42 14.53 -3.21
C SER A 183 -1.19 13.53 -2.06
N VAL A 184 -0.90 14.03 -0.85
CA VAL A 184 -0.69 13.20 0.34
C VAL A 184 -1.95 12.43 0.73
N SER A 185 -3.11 13.08 0.78
CA SER A 185 -4.38 12.43 1.13
C SER A 185 -4.75 11.29 0.18
N VAL A 186 -4.60 11.52 -1.13
CA VAL A 186 -4.83 10.49 -2.15
C VAL A 186 -3.87 9.31 -1.94
N SER A 187 -2.59 9.60 -1.69
CA SER A 187 -1.58 8.60 -1.38
C SER A 187 -1.95 7.71 -0.18
N ILE A 188 -2.31 8.32 0.96
CA ILE A 188 -2.68 7.58 2.17
C ILE A 188 -3.88 6.68 1.90
N VAL A 189 -4.91 7.20 1.24
CA VAL A 189 -6.11 6.43 0.94
C VAL A 189 -5.80 5.22 0.07
N THR A 190 -4.96 5.38 -0.96
CA THR A 190 -4.56 4.25 -1.82
C THR A 190 -3.76 3.18 -1.06
N ASP A 191 -2.85 3.58 -0.16
CA ASP A 191 -2.08 2.63 0.64
C ASP A 191 -2.97 1.90 1.65
N CYS A 192 -3.90 2.60 2.30
CA CYS A 192 -4.86 1.99 3.21
C CYS A 192 -5.75 0.97 2.47
N LEU A 193 -6.26 1.31 1.28
CA LEU A 193 -7.05 0.40 0.46
C LEU A 193 -6.25 -0.87 0.13
N PHE A 194 -5.02 -0.71 -0.36
CA PHE A 194 -4.15 -1.83 -0.69
C PHE A 194 -3.89 -2.74 0.52
N VAL A 195 -3.50 -2.16 1.66
CA VAL A 195 -3.19 -2.92 2.87
C VAL A 195 -4.43 -3.63 3.42
N ASN A 196 -5.62 -3.04 3.33
CA ASN A 196 -6.85 -3.71 3.76
C ASN A 196 -7.18 -4.90 2.87
N TYR A 197 -6.95 -4.78 1.56
CA TYR A 197 -7.18 -5.87 0.62
C TYR A 197 -6.22 -7.03 0.89
N LEU A 198 -4.94 -6.73 1.15
CA LEU A 198 -3.97 -7.73 1.58
C LEU A 198 -4.34 -8.37 2.91
N ASN A 199 -4.84 -7.60 3.88
CA ASN A 199 -5.28 -8.13 5.16
C ASN A 199 -6.46 -9.11 5.02
N ILE A 200 -7.43 -8.82 4.16
CA ILE A 200 -8.54 -9.73 3.86
C ILE A 200 -8.01 -11.04 3.29
N ILE A 201 -7.14 -10.96 2.28
CA ILE A 201 -6.52 -12.13 1.64
C ILE A 201 -5.72 -12.95 2.65
N ARG A 202 -4.89 -12.28 3.46
CA ARG A 202 -4.12 -12.90 4.54
C ARG A 202 -5.01 -13.63 5.53
N GLU A 203 -6.12 -13.03 5.96
CA GLU A 203 -7.07 -13.70 6.84
C GLU A 203 -7.64 -14.98 6.22
N ARG A 204 -7.86 -15.02 4.91
CA ARG A 204 -8.32 -16.25 4.22
C ARG A 204 -7.23 -17.31 4.14
N PHE A 205 -5.99 -16.94 3.86
CA PHE A 205 -4.86 -17.87 3.99
C PHE A 205 -4.75 -18.41 5.43
N GLN A 206 -4.94 -17.57 6.44
CA GLN A 206 -4.97 -18.01 7.86
C GLN A 206 -6.07 -19.02 8.13
N GLN A 207 -7.27 -18.83 7.58
CA GLN A 207 -8.36 -19.80 7.76
C GLN A 207 -8.07 -21.10 7.02
N LEU A 208 -7.56 -21.05 5.79
CA LEU A 208 -7.11 -22.23 5.06
C LEU A 208 -6.07 -23.02 5.87
N ASN A 209 -5.03 -22.34 6.38
CA ASN A 209 -3.99 -22.96 7.19
C ASN A 209 -4.55 -23.58 8.47
N LYS A 210 -5.47 -22.88 9.16
CA LYS A 210 -6.15 -23.43 10.35
C LYS A 210 -6.94 -24.70 10.01
N LEU A 211 -7.76 -24.69 8.97
CA LEU A 211 -8.53 -25.85 8.55
C LEU A 211 -7.62 -27.04 8.21
N MET A 212 -6.53 -26.79 7.52
CA MET A 212 -5.56 -27.82 7.17
C MET A 212 -4.85 -28.39 8.41
N THR A 213 -4.55 -27.58 9.44
CA THR A 213 -4.02 -28.09 10.73
C THR A 213 -5.05 -28.94 11.49
N LEU A 214 -6.35 -28.64 11.37
CA LEU A 214 -7.41 -29.43 12.00
C LEU A 214 -7.47 -30.83 11.37
N ILE A 215 -7.44 -30.93 10.03
CA ILE A 215 -7.40 -32.22 9.33
C ILE A 215 -6.12 -32.99 9.68
N GLU A 216 -4.98 -32.31 9.84
CA GLU A 216 -3.74 -32.97 10.29
C GLU A 216 -3.90 -33.59 11.70
N LYS A 217 -4.51 -32.87 12.64
CA LYS A 217 -4.72 -33.34 14.02
C LYS A 217 -5.76 -34.45 14.13
N GLU A 218 -6.84 -34.37 13.35
CA GLU A 218 -7.89 -35.39 13.30
C GLU A 218 -7.37 -36.75 12.79
N LYS A 219 -6.28 -36.75 12.03
CA LYS A 219 -5.57 -37.96 11.56
C LYS A 219 -4.59 -38.57 12.57
N LEU A 220 -4.13 -37.81 13.58
CA LEU A 220 -3.22 -38.30 14.61
C LEU A 220 -3.80 -39.49 15.43
N PRO A 221 -5.09 -39.51 15.84
CA PRO A 221 -5.65 -40.64 16.57
C PRO A 221 -5.93 -41.87 15.69
N LEU A 222 -6.21 -41.70 14.40
CA LEU A 222 -6.54 -42.82 13.50
C LEU A 222 -5.34 -43.73 13.22
N THR A 223 -4.11 -43.20 13.18
CA THR A 223 -2.90 -44.02 12.94
C THR A 223 -2.62 -45.01 14.09
N ILE A 224 -3.16 -44.78 15.29
CA ILE A 224 -2.94 -45.62 16.48
C ILE A 224 -3.98 -46.77 16.56
N THR A 225 -5.11 -46.69 15.86
CA THR A 225 -6.23 -47.65 16.03
C THR A 225 -6.26 -48.79 14.99
N PHE A 226 -5.43 -48.78 13.94
CA PHE A 226 -5.50 -49.73 12.81
C PHE A 226 -4.80 -51.09 13.04
N LEU A 227 -4.89 -51.67 14.24
CA LEU A 227 -4.42 -53.05 14.50
C LEU A 227 -5.53 -54.11 14.55
N GLY A 228 -6.74 -53.85 14.01
CA GLY A 228 -7.77 -54.89 13.99
C GLY A 228 -8.98 -54.70 13.07
N ILE A 229 -9.21 -55.72 12.25
CA ILE A 229 -10.48 -56.29 11.75
C ILE A 229 -11.02 -55.80 10.39
N SER A 230 -11.55 -56.78 9.64
CA SER A 230 -11.75 -56.94 8.19
C SER A 230 -12.98 -56.27 7.55
N ASP A 231 -13.83 -55.56 8.29
CA ASP A 231 -14.89 -54.70 7.70
C ASP A 231 -14.38 -53.30 7.31
N SER A 232 -13.05 -53.10 7.42
CA SER A 232 -12.37 -51.82 7.32
C SER A 232 -12.09 -51.35 5.90
N ASP A 233 -12.11 -52.21 4.87
CA ASP A 233 -11.66 -51.82 3.52
C ASP A 233 -12.62 -50.86 2.80
N ILE A 234 -13.94 -51.08 2.91
CA ILE A 234 -14.96 -50.20 2.30
C ILE A 234 -15.01 -48.84 3.03
N PHE A 235 -14.98 -48.88 4.37
CA PHE A 235 -14.95 -47.67 5.20
C PHE A 235 -13.65 -46.88 5.03
N CYS A 236 -12.51 -47.59 4.88
CA CYS A 236 -11.20 -47.00 4.56
C CYS A 236 -11.19 -46.38 3.17
N GLY A 237 -11.82 -47.02 2.17
CA GLY A 237 -11.99 -46.47 0.82
C GLY A 237 -12.79 -45.17 0.80
N GLN A 238 -13.95 -45.14 1.46
CA GLN A 238 -14.78 -43.92 1.58
C GLN A 238 -14.06 -42.81 2.37
N TYR A 239 -13.40 -43.14 3.48
CA TYR A 239 -12.64 -42.18 4.28
C TYR A 239 -11.42 -41.61 3.55
N LYS A 240 -10.68 -42.45 2.81
CA LYS A 240 -9.56 -42.07 1.95
C LYS A 240 -10.02 -41.12 0.85
N GLY A 241 -11.15 -41.41 0.21
CA GLY A 241 -11.78 -40.55 -0.80
C GLY A 241 -12.18 -39.18 -0.24
N ASP A 242 -12.80 -39.14 0.94
CA ASP A 242 -13.19 -37.88 1.59
C ASP A 242 -11.98 -36.99 1.86
N VAL A 243 -10.92 -37.54 2.46
CA VAL A 243 -9.68 -36.81 2.75
C VAL A 243 -9.00 -36.26 1.49
N ILE A 244 -8.89 -37.06 0.43
CA ILE A 244 -8.30 -36.61 -0.84
C ILE A 244 -9.14 -35.47 -1.43
N SER A 245 -10.47 -35.60 -1.41
CA SER A 245 -11.37 -34.55 -1.89
C SER A 245 -11.24 -33.24 -1.09
N LYS A 246 -10.95 -33.30 0.22
CA LYS A 246 -10.71 -32.13 1.06
C LYS A 246 -9.41 -31.42 0.68
N ILE A 247 -8.34 -32.16 0.40
CA ILE A 247 -7.06 -31.58 -0.04
C ILE A 247 -7.17 -30.97 -1.43
N GLN A 248 -7.88 -31.63 -2.35
CA GLN A 248 -8.16 -31.07 -3.68
C GLN A 248 -8.90 -29.73 -3.57
N LYS A 249 -9.86 -29.63 -2.65
CA LYS A 249 -10.55 -28.37 -2.36
C LYS A 249 -9.61 -27.31 -1.76
N PHE A 250 -8.72 -27.68 -0.84
CA PHE A 250 -7.72 -26.76 -0.28
C PHE A 250 -6.71 -26.26 -1.33
N ARG A 251 -6.32 -27.14 -2.25
CA ARG A 251 -5.46 -26.82 -3.39
C ARG A 251 -6.14 -25.82 -4.34
N SER A 252 -7.40 -26.07 -4.70
CA SER A 252 -8.21 -25.10 -5.47
C SER A 252 -8.37 -23.78 -4.72
N LEU A 253 -8.60 -23.80 -3.41
CA LEU A 253 -8.75 -22.59 -2.61
C LEU A 253 -7.46 -21.77 -2.56
N HIS A 254 -6.30 -22.43 -2.46
CA HIS A 254 -5.00 -21.77 -2.53
C HIS A 254 -4.80 -21.09 -3.89
N HIS A 255 -5.14 -21.78 -4.99
CA HIS A 255 -5.09 -21.22 -6.34
C HIS A 255 -5.94 -19.96 -6.48
N ASP A 256 -7.18 -20.00 -5.98
CA ASP A 256 -8.10 -18.87 -6.06
C ASP A 256 -7.58 -17.67 -5.25
N LEU A 257 -7.02 -17.92 -4.05
CA LEU A 257 -6.40 -16.89 -3.23
C LEU A 257 -5.11 -16.31 -3.85
N TYR A 258 -4.32 -17.14 -4.50
CA TYR A 258 -3.13 -16.72 -5.25
C TYR A 258 -3.53 -15.83 -6.42
N THR A 259 -4.51 -16.25 -7.23
CA THR A 259 -5.03 -15.47 -8.36
C THR A 259 -5.62 -14.14 -7.90
N LEU A 260 -6.35 -14.13 -6.79
CA LEU A 260 -6.86 -12.91 -6.15
C LEU A 260 -5.72 -11.97 -5.72
N SER A 261 -4.65 -12.51 -5.14
CA SER A 261 -3.47 -11.73 -4.74
C SER A 261 -2.79 -11.06 -5.93
N ILE A 262 -2.66 -11.78 -7.06
CA ILE A 262 -2.10 -11.23 -8.31
C ILE A 262 -2.99 -10.11 -8.85
N LYS A 263 -4.31 -10.33 -8.90
CA LYS A 263 -5.25 -9.30 -9.38
C LYS A 263 -5.12 -8.00 -8.59
N VAL A 264 -5.04 -8.09 -7.26
CA VAL A 264 -4.82 -6.92 -6.38
C VAL A 264 -3.44 -6.31 -6.66
N ASN A 265 -2.38 -7.11 -6.79
CA ASN A 265 -1.04 -6.61 -7.11
C ASN A 265 -0.99 -5.84 -8.44
N VAL A 266 -1.59 -6.37 -9.50
CA VAL A 266 -1.63 -5.73 -10.83
C VAL A 266 -2.40 -4.40 -10.78
N ASN A 267 -3.51 -4.36 -10.06
CA ASN A 267 -4.33 -3.15 -9.94
C ASN A 267 -3.59 -2.00 -9.24
N PHE A 268 -2.78 -2.32 -8.23
CA PHE A 268 -2.03 -1.33 -7.44
C PHE A 268 -0.57 -1.18 -7.89
N GLY A 269 -0.10 -1.95 -8.88
CA GLY A 269 1.31 -2.02 -9.26
C GLY A 269 1.93 -0.66 -9.63
N ILE A 270 1.23 0.14 -10.44
CA ILE A 270 1.70 1.48 -10.84
C ILE A 270 1.69 2.44 -9.65
N GLN A 271 0.71 2.30 -8.76
CA GLN A 271 0.60 3.12 -7.57
C GLN A 271 1.73 2.83 -6.59
N LEU A 272 2.05 1.56 -6.38
CA LEU A 272 3.18 1.14 -5.54
C LEU A 272 4.51 1.68 -6.09
N LEU A 273 4.68 1.70 -7.41
CA LEU A 273 5.88 2.26 -8.04
C LEU A 273 6.03 3.75 -7.73
N VAL A 274 5.00 4.55 -8.04
CA VAL A 274 5.03 6.01 -7.86
C VAL A 274 5.11 6.38 -6.37
N ASN A 275 4.45 5.62 -5.49
CA ASN A 275 4.51 5.80 -4.04
C ASN A 275 5.90 5.54 -3.45
N SER A 276 6.62 4.53 -3.96
CA SER A 276 8.01 4.28 -3.55
C SER A 276 8.94 5.39 -4.03
N THR A 277 8.77 5.86 -5.27
CA THR A 277 9.58 6.96 -5.83
C THR A 277 9.36 8.28 -5.08
N ILE A 278 8.12 8.66 -4.81
CA ILE A 278 7.85 9.91 -4.07
C ILE A 278 8.37 9.82 -2.64
N SER A 279 8.26 8.67 -1.98
CA SER A 279 8.79 8.50 -0.63
C SER A 279 10.30 8.70 -0.59
N LEU A 280 11.03 8.23 -1.63
CA LEU A 280 12.45 8.49 -1.78
C LEU A 280 12.74 9.99 -1.97
N VAL A 281 12.09 10.64 -2.94
CA VAL A 281 12.33 12.07 -3.27
C VAL A 281 12.04 12.98 -2.08
N ILE A 282 10.90 12.78 -1.43
CA ILE A 282 10.51 13.61 -0.28
C ILE A 282 11.42 13.36 0.90
N THR A 283 11.72 12.10 1.24
CA THR A 283 12.63 11.78 2.36
C THR A 283 14.01 12.40 2.15
N THR A 284 14.59 12.30 0.94
CA THR A 284 15.88 12.93 0.63
C THR A 284 15.83 14.44 0.80
N GLY A 285 14.81 15.12 0.26
CA GLY A 285 14.72 16.57 0.38
C GLY A 285 14.47 17.05 1.81
N GLN A 286 13.65 16.34 2.60
CA GLN A 286 13.41 16.67 4.01
C GLN A 286 14.67 16.51 4.88
N LEU A 287 15.49 15.49 4.61
CA LEU A 287 16.78 15.33 5.27
C LEU A 287 17.78 16.41 4.87
N TYR A 288 17.81 16.81 3.58
CA TYR A 288 18.65 17.91 3.11
C TYR A 288 18.25 19.25 3.75
N GLU A 289 16.96 19.58 3.82
CA GLU A 289 16.50 20.78 4.52
C GLU A 289 16.84 20.73 6.02
N SER A 290 16.77 19.56 6.64
CA SER A 290 17.17 19.38 8.04
C SER A 290 18.67 19.65 8.24
N TYR A 291 19.51 19.25 7.29
CA TYR A 291 20.94 19.55 7.27
C TYR A 291 21.20 21.06 7.15
N LEU A 292 20.53 21.76 6.24
CA LEU A 292 20.67 23.22 6.08
C LEU A 292 20.28 23.96 7.36
N ASN A 293 19.15 23.59 7.98
CA ASN A 293 18.71 24.18 9.25
C ASN A 293 19.72 23.98 10.38
N PHE A 294 20.47 22.87 10.36
CA PHE A 294 21.52 22.58 11.32
C PHE A 294 22.76 23.46 11.11
N ILE A 295 23.22 23.63 9.86
CA ILE A 295 24.42 24.44 9.55
C ILE A 295 24.19 25.92 9.76
N ASP A 296 23.05 26.45 9.35
CA ASP A 296 22.75 27.88 9.46
C ASP A 296 22.52 28.33 10.92
N ASN A 297 22.64 27.44 11.90
CA ASN A 297 22.28 27.65 13.32
C ASN A 297 20.85 28.21 13.49
N ARG A 298 19.98 28.02 12.49
CA ARG A 298 18.56 28.39 12.51
C ARG A 298 17.77 27.28 13.19
N LEU A 299 18.14 26.96 14.43
CA LEU A 299 17.52 25.92 15.26
C LEU A 299 16.13 26.35 15.74
N ASN A 300 15.21 26.55 14.80
CA ASN A 300 13.80 26.69 15.08
C ASN A 300 13.24 25.30 15.37
N VAL A 301 13.00 25.00 16.65
CA VAL A 301 12.47 23.72 17.13
C VAL A 301 11.21 23.32 16.35
N GLU A 302 10.35 24.28 16.02
CA GLU A 302 9.14 24.05 15.22
C GLU A 302 9.45 23.50 13.81
N GLN A 303 10.45 24.04 13.12
CA GLN A 303 10.84 23.62 11.77
C GLN A 303 11.54 22.25 11.79
N ILE A 304 12.41 22.01 12.78
CA ILE A 304 13.09 20.71 12.94
C ILE A 304 12.05 19.62 13.22
N MET A 305 11.10 19.90 14.12
CA MET A 305 10.01 18.97 14.43
C MET A 305 9.17 18.70 13.18
N TYR A 306 8.84 19.72 12.39
CA TYR A 306 8.10 19.58 11.13
C TYR A 306 8.82 18.66 10.14
N ASN A 307 10.09 18.91 9.83
CA ASN A 307 10.87 18.09 8.88
C ASN A 307 11.04 16.66 9.38
N THR A 308 11.24 16.48 10.70
CA THR A 308 11.36 15.16 11.32
C THR A 308 10.05 14.37 11.23
N LEU A 309 8.92 15.01 11.50
CA LEU A 309 7.60 14.38 11.42
C LEU A 309 7.24 13.97 9.98
N TRP A 310 7.55 14.81 8.98
CA TRP A 310 7.38 14.45 7.58
C TRP A 310 8.26 13.28 7.17
N THR A 311 9.53 13.31 7.55
CA THR A 311 10.48 12.21 7.31
C THR A 311 9.95 10.90 7.92
N PHE A 312 9.53 10.95 9.18
CA PHE A 312 8.96 9.79 9.87
C PHE A 312 7.71 9.26 9.18
N PHE A 313 6.81 10.15 8.73
CA PHE A 313 5.59 9.78 8.02
C PHE A 313 5.87 8.98 6.74
N TYR A 314 6.79 9.46 5.88
CA TYR A 314 7.12 8.75 4.62
C TYR A 314 7.87 7.43 4.86
N VAL A 315 8.74 7.35 5.87
CA VAL A 315 9.41 6.10 6.25
C VAL A 315 8.40 5.09 6.81
N PHE A 316 7.54 5.51 7.74
CA PHE A 316 6.51 4.67 8.34
C PHE A 316 5.56 4.11 7.27
N ARG A 317 5.19 4.94 6.30
CA ARG A 317 4.36 4.56 5.16
C ARG A 317 4.98 3.42 4.34
N LEU A 318 6.26 3.50 4.00
CA LEU A 318 6.95 2.41 3.28
C LEU A 318 6.99 1.11 4.10
N ILE A 319 7.25 1.22 5.41
CA ILE A 319 7.22 0.09 6.34
C ILE A 319 5.82 -0.52 6.40
N TYR A 320 4.77 0.30 6.46
CA TYR A 320 3.38 -0.12 6.58
C TYR A 320 2.96 -1.02 5.40
N VAL A 321 3.21 -0.57 4.17
CA VAL A 321 2.89 -1.33 2.95
C VAL A 321 3.75 -2.60 2.84
N SER A 322 5.07 -2.48 3.08
CA SER A 322 6.00 -3.62 3.01
C SER A 322 5.68 -4.71 4.04
N HIS A 323 5.27 -4.29 5.25
CA HIS A 323 4.86 -5.20 6.31
C HIS A 323 3.60 -5.98 5.93
N ALA A 324 2.59 -5.32 5.34
CA ALA A 324 1.38 -5.98 4.87
C ALA A 324 1.66 -7.02 3.76
N CYS A 325 2.52 -6.67 2.81
CA CYS A 325 3.00 -7.57 1.75
C CYS A 325 3.69 -8.80 2.34
N ASN A 326 4.67 -8.57 3.23
CA ASN A 326 5.46 -9.63 3.83
C ASN A 326 4.61 -10.57 4.70
N ARG A 327 3.65 -10.04 5.47
CA ARG A 327 2.73 -10.87 6.26
C ARG A 327 1.86 -11.77 5.41
N THR A 328 1.34 -11.25 4.29
CA THR A 328 0.49 -12.02 3.38
C THR A 328 1.30 -13.12 2.67
N LYS A 329 2.51 -12.77 2.19
CA LYS A 329 3.49 -13.70 1.60
C LYS A 329 3.87 -14.82 2.57
N ASN A 330 4.16 -14.49 3.83
CA ASN A 330 4.54 -15.48 4.84
C ASN A 330 3.40 -16.45 5.17
N GLU A 331 2.16 -15.95 5.22
CA GLU A 331 1.00 -16.80 5.48
C GLU A 331 0.73 -17.76 4.33
N ALA A 332 0.85 -17.32 3.07
CA ALA A 332 0.74 -18.20 1.91
C ALA A 332 1.86 -19.26 1.91
N ARG A 333 3.11 -18.86 2.23
CA ARG A 333 4.24 -19.81 2.36
C ARG A 333 4.08 -20.81 3.50
N TYR A 334 3.36 -20.44 4.56
CA TYR A 334 3.10 -21.35 5.67
C TYR A 334 2.26 -22.57 5.25
N THR A 335 1.40 -22.42 4.24
CA THR A 335 0.64 -23.54 3.64
C THR A 335 1.57 -24.66 3.17
N SER A 336 2.71 -24.32 2.54
CA SER A 336 3.71 -25.31 2.09
C SER A 336 4.35 -26.07 3.25
N SER A 337 4.67 -25.38 4.34
CA SER A 337 5.22 -26.02 5.55
C SER A 337 4.22 -27.00 6.16
N LEU A 338 2.94 -26.64 6.16
CA LEU A 338 1.87 -27.48 6.68
C LEU A 338 1.62 -28.71 5.79
N LEU A 339 1.64 -28.52 4.47
CA LEU A 339 1.52 -29.61 3.51
C LEU A 339 2.67 -30.62 3.66
N TYR A 340 3.90 -30.16 3.88
CA TYR A 340 5.03 -31.03 4.13
C TYR A 340 4.87 -31.88 5.41
N LYS A 341 4.42 -31.26 6.51
CA LYS A 341 4.13 -31.98 7.77
C LYS A 341 3.05 -33.03 7.57
N PHE A 342 2.03 -32.70 6.80
CA PHE A 342 0.95 -33.61 6.43
C PHE A 342 1.45 -34.80 5.60
N SER A 343 2.33 -34.54 4.62
CA SER A 343 2.95 -35.58 3.78
C SER A 343 3.71 -36.62 4.61
N MET A 344 4.55 -36.15 5.54
CA MET A 344 5.44 -37.00 6.34
C MET A 344 4.70 -37.98 7.25
N LYS A 345 3.47 -37.63 7.66
CA LYS A 345 2.66 -38.48 8.55
C LYS A 345 1.77 -39.46 7.80
N SER A 346 1.57 -39.27 6.49
CA SER A 346 0.63 -40.08 5.71
C SER A 346 1.30 -41.30 5.07
N LYS A 347 0.77 -42.50 5.31
CA LYS A 347 1.24 -43.77 4.68
C LYS A 347 0.45 -44.17 3.41
N LEU A 348 -0.52 -43.37 2.98
CA LEU A 348 -1.41 -43.68 1.86
C LEU A 348 -0.83 -43.20 0.52
N GLN A 349 -0.66 -44.09 -0.46
CA GLN A 349 -0.04 -43.79 -1.76
C GLN A 349 -0.81 -42.75 -2.59
N ASP A 350 -2.13 -42.87 -2.73
CA ASP A 350 -2.94 -41.90 -3.50
C ASP A 350 -2.97 -40.52 -2.86
N LEU A 351 -2.91 -40.47 -1.53
CA LEU A 351 -2.81 -39.23 -0.77
C LEU A 351 -1.45 -38.56 -1.01
N ARG A 352 -0.39 -39.35 -1.15
CA ARG A 352 0.96 -38.85 -1.47
C ARG A 352 0.99 -38.20 -2.85
N ASN A 353 0.29 -38.76 -3.85
CA ASN A 353 0.20 -38.17 -5.18
C ASN A 353 -0.47 -36.79 -5.15
N GLU A 354 -1.61 -36.65 -4.47
CA GLU A 354 -2.29 -35.34 -4.36
C GLU A 354 -1.43 -34.32 -3.60
N VAL A 355 -0.73 -34.75 -2.55
CA VAL A 355 0.19 -33.89 -1.80
C VAL A 355 1.39 -33.45 -2.65
N ILE A 356 1.91 -34.31 -3.52
CA ILE A 356 2.95 -33.95 -4.50
C ILE A 356 2.42 -32.93 -5.50
N HIS A 357 1.21 -33.12 -6.03
CA HIS A 357 0.63 -32.14 -6.96
C HIS A 357 0.41 -30.77 -6.28
N PHE A 358 -0.08 -30.78 -5.04
CA PHE A 358 -0.28 -29.54 -4.30
C PHE A 358 1.06 -28.87 -3.96
N SER A 359 2.09 -29.63 -3.56
CA SER A 359 3.41 -29.03 -3.26
C SER A 359 4.05 -28.42 -4.50
N LEU A 360 3.91 -29.07 -5.65
CA LEU A 360 4.39 -28.57 -6.94
C LEU A 360 3.66 -27.28 -7.33
N GLN A 361 2.35 -27.20 -7.10
CA GLN A 361 1.60 -25.96 -7.28
C GLN A 361 2.09 -24.84 -6.35
N LEU A 362 2.32 -25.11 -5.07
CA LEU A 362 2.78 -24.11 -4.09
C LEU A 362 4.16 -23.53 -4.43
N ILE A 363 5.01 -24.30 -5.13
CA ILE A 363 6.30 -23.82 -5.64
C ILE A 363 6.10 -22.78 -6.75
N HIS A 364 5.15 -23.00 -7.65
CA HIS A 364 4.85 -22.11 -8.77
C HIS A 364 4.00 -20.90 -8.34
N GLU A 365 3.09 -21.09 -7.38
CA GLU A 365 2.17 -20.07 -6.87
C GLU A 365 2.76 -19.30 -5.68
N ASN A 366 3.98 -18.80 -5.83
CA ASN A 366 4.62 -18.01 -4.78
C ASN A 366 4.02 -16.59 -4.75
N VAL A 367 3.18 -16.32 -3.74
CA VAL A 367 2.60 -14.98 -3.52
C VAL A 367 3.71 -13.95 -3.29
N THR A 368 3.86 -13.05 -4.26
CA THR A 368 4.83 -11.96 -4.26
C THR A 368 4.15 -10.70 -4.77
N PHE A 369 4.44 -9.56 -4.13
CA PHE A 369 3.87 -8.26 -4.47
C PHE A 369 4.98 -7.40 -5.06
N THR A 370 4.69 -6.74 -6.17
CA THR A 370 5.70 -6.08 -7.01
C THR A 370 5.17 -4.75 -7.51
N ALA A 371 6.00 -3.72 -7.52
CA ALA A 371 5.69 -2.46 -8.21
C ALA A 371 5.83 -2.64 -9.73
N CYS A 372 4.73 -2.89 -10.44
CA CYS A 372 4.72 -3.06 -11.91
C CYS A 372 5.72 -4.10 -12.46
N GLY A 373 6.18 -5.05 -11.64
CA GLY A 373 7.22 -6.01 -12.00
C GLY A 373 8.65 -5.46 -11.99
N PHE A 374 8.88 -4.20 -11.59
CA PHE A 374 10.22 -3.61 -11.47
C PHE A 374 10.98 -4.14 -10.25
N PHE A 375 10.32 -4.19 -9.09
CA PHE A 375 10.91 -4.68 -7.85
C PHE A 375 9.83 -5.24 -6.90
N ASP A 376 10.26 -6.14 -6.02
CA ASP A 376 9.46 -6.73 -4.95
C ASP A 376 9.22 -5.70 -3.82
N ILE A 377 7.99 -5.65 -3.30
CA ILE A 377 7.63 -4.84 -2.13
C ILE A 377 7.92 -5.63 -0.85
N ASP A 378 9.14 -5.50 -0.36
CA ASP A 378 9.61 -6.18 0.85
C ASP A 378 10.59 -5.31 1.69
N PHE A 379 11.13 -5.88 2.77
CA PHE A 379 12.11 -5.17 3.60
C PHE A 379 13.45 -4.93 2.91
N ARG A 380 13.78 -5.66 1.83
CA ARG A 380 15.02 -5.43 1.05
C ARG A 380 14.88 -4.15 0.22
N MET A 381 13.69 -3.90 -0.34
CA MET A 381 13.36 -2.62 -0.97
C MET A 381 13.60 -1.46 0.01
N LEU A 382 13.18 -1.58 1.28
CA LEU A 382 13.42 -0.53 2.28
C LEU A 382 14.91 -0.27 2.48
N CYS A 383 15.73 -1.31 2.63
CA CYS A 383 17.18 -1.16 2.73
C CYS A 383 17.78 -0.46 1.49
N SER A 384 17.30 -0.82 0.29
CA SER A 384 17.72 -0.18 -0.96
C SER A 384 17.34 1.30 -1.01
N ILE A 385 16.13 1.66 -0.57
CA ILE A 385 15.68 3.06 -0.52
C ILE A 385 16.53 3.84 0.48
N ILE A 386 16.79 3.31 1.68
CA ILE A 386 17.64 3.96 2.69
C ILE A 386 19.05 4.21 2.14
N GLY A 387 19.65 3.21 1.48
CA GLY A 387 20.95 3.37 0.83
C GLY A 387 20.93 4.47 -0.24
N THR A 388 19.91 4.47 -1.11
CA THR A 388 19.77 5.46 -2.18
C THR A 388 19.55 6.87 -1.64
N VAL A 389 18.68 7.03 -0.61
CA VAL A 389 18.47 8.29 0.09
C VAL A 389 19.77 8.82 0.67
N THR A 390 20.57 7.94 1.31
CA THR A 390 21.87 8.31 1.89
C THR A 390 22.85 8.78 0.80
N THR A 391 22.94 8.05 -0.32
CA THR A 391 23.81 8.42 -1.44
C THR A 391 23.43 9.78 -2.02
N TYR A 392 22.15 10.02 -2.31
CA TYR A 392 21.70 11.32 -2.83
C TYR A 392 21.87 12.44 -1.82
N LEU A 393 21.66 12.18 -0.53
CA LEU A 393 21.91 13.16 0.52
C LEU A 393 23.38 13.58 0.56
N VAL A 394 24.31 12.61 0.50
CA VAL A 394 25.76 12.90 0.45
C VAL A 394 26.11 13.76 -0.77
N ILE A 395 25.55 13.43 -1.95
CA ILE A 395 25.78 14.21 -3.16
C ILE A 395 25.29 15.65 -3.00
N LEU A 396 24.07 15.84 -2.49
CA LEU A 396 23.51 17.18 -2.26
C LEU A 396 24.36 18.00 -1.29
N ILE A 397 24.81 17.37 -0.19
CA ILE A 397 25.71 17.99 0.79
C ILE A 397 27.04 18.40 0.15
N GLN A 398 27.66 17.50 -0.63
CA GLN A 398 28.92 17.79 -1.30
C GLN A 398 28.79 18.95 -2.30
N MET A 399 27.71 18.96 -3.09
CA MET A 399 27.43 20.06 -4.03
C MET A 399 27.27 21.40 -3.32
N ASP A 400 26.62 21.41 -2.15
CA ASP A 400 26.46 22.62 -1.34
C ASP A 400 27.79 23.11 -0.75
N LEU A 401 28.59 22.21 -0.19
CA LEU A 401 29.92 22.53 0.36
C LEU A 401 30.87 23.08 -0.71
N SER A 402 30.97 22.43 -1.87
CA SER A 402 31.81 22.91 -2.98
C SER A 402 31.39 24.28 -3.47
N ARG A 403 30.08 24.58 -3.45
CA ARG A 403 29.57 25.92 -3.78
C ARG A 403 30.05 26.95 -2.76
N ILE A 404 29.98 26.66 -1.47
CA ILE A 404 30.43 27.58 -0.40
C ILE A 404 31.91 27.91 -0.58
N GLU A 405 32.76 26.92 -0.88
CA GLU A 405 34.19 27.10 -1.17
C GLU A 405 34.45 28.00 -2.39
N LEU A 406 33.68 27.83 -3.46
CA LEU A 406 33.79 28.69 -4.65
C LEU A 406 33.44 30.15 -4.33
N THR A 407 32.40 30.38 -3.51
CA THR A 407 32.02 31.76 -3.12
C THR A 407 33.08 32.44 -2.27
N SER A 408 33.74 31.71 -1.37
CA SER A 408 34.81 32.26 -0.52
C SER A 408 36.07 32.60 -1.33
N THR A 409 36.45 31.78 -2.33
CA THR A 409 37.60 32.08 -3.20
C THR A 409 37.36 33.31 -4.08
N THR A 410 36.15 33.51 -4.61
CA THR A 410 35.83 34.75 -5.37
C THR A 410 35.86 36.02 -4.54
N SER A 411 35.59 35.96 -3.22
CA SER A 411 35.68 37.13 -2.34
C SER A 411 37.13 37.59 -2.05
N HIS A 412 38.13 36.76 -2.36
CA HIS A 412 39.55 37.08 -2.17
C HIS A 412 40.27 37.61 -3.43
N LEU A 413 39.59 37.70 -4.58
CA LEU A 413 40.13 38.36 -5.78
C LEU A 413 39.81 39.87 -5.74
N PRO A 414 40.82 40.77 -5.78
CA PRO A 414 40.55 42.20 -5.87
C PRO A 414 39.82 42.50 -7.18
N SER A 415 38.74 43.27 -7.09
CA SER A 415 37.89 43.67 -8.21
C SER A 415 38.70 44.24 -9.37
N THR A 416 38.94 43.46 -10.41
CA THR A 416 39.29 44.01 -11.72
C THR A 416 38.04 44.65 -12.31
N ARG A 417 38.02 45.98 -12.23
CA ARG A 417 37.13 46.93 -12.92
C ARG A 417 36.47 46.31 -14.17
N LYS A 418 35.17 46.05 -14.09
CA LYS A 418 34.33 46.00 -15.29
C LYS A 418 34.33 47.40 -15.91
N PHE A 419 35.00 47.53 -17.05
CA PHE A 419 34.88 48.66 -17.96
C PHE A 419 33.43 48.70 -18.47
N CYS A 420 32.58 49.55 -17.89
CA CYS A 420 31.36 49.98 -18.59
C CYS A 420 31.78 51.05 -19.59
N SER A 421 31.82 50.70 -20.88
CA SER A 421 31.90 51.66 -21.96
C SER A 421 30.62 52.48 -22.00
N SER A 422 30.77 53.77 -21.74
CA SER A 422 29.80 54.83 -22.02
C SER A 422 29.50 54.94 -23.52
N SER A 423 28.22 55.10 -23.87
CA SER A 423 27.80 55.77 -25.10
C SER A 423 26.72 56.80 -24.76
N PRO A 424 26.82 58.04 -25.26
CA PRO A 424 25.88 59.12 -24.94
C PRO A 424 24.71 59.22 -25.92
N ASN A 425 23.60 59.78 -25.41
CA ASN A 425 22.57 60.57 -26.09
C ASN A 425 21.86 60.02 -27.35
N ALA A 426 20.53 59.86 -27.24
CA ALA A 426 19.60 60.51 -28.16
C ALA A 426 18.21 60.67 -27.49
N SER A 427 17.87 61.92 -27.24
CA SER A 427 16.56 62.46 -26.95
C SER A 427 15.52 62.09 -28.02
N ARG A 428 14.26 61.96 -27.62
CA ARG A 428 13.08 62.50 -28.32
C ARG A 428 11.83 62.35 -27.46
N ASP A 429 11.42 63.47 -26.89
CA ASP A 429 10.04 63.78 -26.57
C ASP A 429 9.15 63.59 -27.81
N PHE A 430 7.90 63.15 -27.63
CA PHE A 430 6.72 63.70 -28.32
C PHE A 430 5.41 63.13 -27.73
N VAL A 431 4.61 64.08 -27.22
CA VAL A 431 3.16 64.11 -26.88
C VAL A 431 2.66 63.35 -25.66
#